data_AF-A0A8J8GNW6-F1
#
_entry.id   AF-A0A8J8GNW6-F1
#
_cell.length_a   1.000
_cell.length_b   1.000
_cell.length_c   1.000
_cell.angle_alpha   90.00
_cell.angle_beta   90.00
_cell.angle_gamma   90.00
#
_symmetry.space_group_name_H-M   'P 1'
#
loop_
_entity.id
_entity.type
_entity.pdbx_description
1 polymer ?
#
loop_
_entity_poly.entity_id
_entity_poly.type
_entity_poly.pdbx_seq_one_letter_code
_entity_poly.pdbx_strand_id
1 'polypeptide(L)'
;MRRRTALATGGALLAGLSAGCLETFRREDAWRELVVDPPEGVYVPPHADGMVTYGTATAGGREIGLLASRPHSFWIVADAERNRADIRSRHDVHLMATVRDAETGTFVPASVRTAIRTRGDATDSRDDAAATVDERSLWPMLSQRMGPHYGDNVPLEGDGRYTATIRIGATTADAIGGVADGLETETSVEIDFAFETDEIEDVERRLIDEDEGRGEADALEPMGHAVGAENSDKRDRESAATLGRATSADVEYAATLLDGDAADRSETDRPVLAVTARTVHNAYPLPFASLSAAVSRGGERVASAQLEEAIDARLGHCYRTAVDPSLLDGADELAIDLETPPQVARHEGYETAFLEGDSVTMALDAP
;
A
#
# COMPACT_ATOMS: atom_id res chain seq x y z
N MET A 1 69.63 -8.06 35.40
CA MET A 1 69.43 -9.05 36.49
C MET A 1 68.37 -8.54 37.46
N ARG A 2 67.45 -9.43 37.86
CA ARG A 2 66.35 -9.27 38.84
C ARG A 2 65.06 -8.62 38.31
N ARG A 3 63.86 -9.18 38.52
CA ARG A 3 63.36 -10.54 38.83
C ARG A 3 61.83 -10.42 38.73
N ARG A 4 61.19 -11.42 38.13
CA ARG A 4 59.73 -11.61 38.11
C ARG A 4 59.19 -11.74 39.54
N THR A 5 58.05 -11.12 39.82
CA THR A 5 57.05 -11.68 40.76
C THR A 5 55.66 -11.24 40.32
N ALA A 6 54.89 -12.18 39.78
CA ALA A 6 53.44 -12.17 39.76
C ALA A 6 52.96 -13.09 40.89
N LEU A 7 51.92 -12.71 41.64
CA LEU A 7 50.74 -13.54 41.93
C LEU A 7 49.83 -12.91 43.01
N ALA A 8 48.58 -12.72 42.59
CA ALA A 8 47.34 -13.14 43.25
C ALA A 8 47.00 -12.61 44.66
N THR A 9 45.95 -11.78 44.74
CA THR A 9 44.81 -12.03 45.66
C THR A 9 43.55 -11.21 45.28
N GLY A 10 42.39 -11.87 45.27
CA GLY A 10 41.03 -11.29 45.36
C GLY A 10 40.35 -11.00 44.01
N GLY A 11 39.31 -11.69 43.54
CA GLY A 11 38.32 -12.52 44.22
C GLY A 11 36.94 -11.86 44.18
N ALA A 12 36.16 -12.20 43.14
CA ALA A 12 34.70 -12.17 43.02
C ALA A 12 33.91 -10.88 43.39
N LEU A 13 33.22 -10.32 42.39
CA LEU A 13 31.77 -10.01 42.37
C LEU A 13 31.51 -8.96 41.29
N LEU A 14 30.81 -9.37 40.22
CA LEU A 14 29.81 -8.60 39.46
C LEU A 14 29.31 -9.50 38.31
N ALA A 15 28.53 -10.51 38.68
CA ALA A 15 27.59 -11.13 37.76
C ALA A 15 26.28 -10.34 37.90
N GLY A 16 25.98 -9.53 36.90
CA GLY A 16 24.78 -8.69 36.86
C GLY A 16 25.01 -7.55 35.87
N LEU A 17 24.03 -7.33 35.00
CA LEU A 17 23.99 -6.38 33.88
C LEU A 17 24.38 -6.94 32.49
N SER A 18 23.75 -8.04 32.07
CA SER A 18 23.72 -8.44 30.66
C SER A 18 22.34 -8.35 30.00
N ALA A 19 21.31 -7.83 30.70
CA ALA A 19 19.98 -7.64 30.11
C ALA A 19 19.94 -6.51 29.07
N GLY A 20 20.65 -5.39 29.30
CA GLY A 20 20.63 -4.24 28.40
C GLY A 20 21.51 -4.34 27.15
N CYS A 21 22.50 -5.25 27.13
CA CYS A 21 23.33 -5.46 25.94
C CYS A 21 22.60 -6.31 24.89
N LEU A 22 21.75 -7.26 25.31
CA LEU A 22 21.01 -8.10 24.37
C LEU A 22 19.96 -7.28 23.58
N GLU A 23 19.29 -6.33 24.24
CA GLU A 23 18.37 -5.37 23.59
C GLU A 23 19.09 -4.46 22.59
N THR A 24 20.31 -4.03 22.91
CA THR A 24 21.10 -3.17 22.01
C THR A 24 21.51 -3.95 20.75
N PHE A 25 21.92 -5.22 20.89
CA PHE A 25 22.25 -6.05 19.73
C PHE A 25 21.01 -6.45 18.89
N ARG A 26 19.86 -6.75 19.52
CA ARG A 26 18.60 -7.00 18.78
C ARG A 26 18.13 -5.78 17.97
N ARG A 27 18.36 -4.56 18.47
CA ARG A 27 18.03 -3.32 17.77
C ARG A 27 19.06 -2.95 16.70
N GLU A 28 20.31 -3.40 16.83
CA GLU A 28 21.35 -3.28 15.79
C GLU A 28 21.11 -4.23 14.59
N ASP A 29 20.42 -5.36 14.77
CA ASP A 29 20.07 -6.27 13.67
C ASP A 29 19.10 -5.63 12.65
N ALA A 30 18.24 -4.70 13.10
CA ALA A 30 17.33 -3.95 12.21
C ALA A 30 18.05 -3.09 11.14
N TRP A 31 19.34 -2.78 11.35
CA TRP A 31 20.17 -2.04 10.38
C TRP A 31 20.97 -2.96 9.45
N ARG A 32 21.09 -4.25 9.77
CA ARG A 32 21.84 -5.26 9.00
C ARG A 32 21.00 -6.00 7.98
N GLU A 33 19.68 -5.88 8.06
CA GLU A 33 18.74 -6.68 7.28
C GLU A 33 18.21 -5.99 6.03
N LEU A 34 18.62 -4.75 5.73
CA LEU A 34 18.23 -4.07 4.50
C LEU A 34 19.15 -4.45 3.35
N VAL A 35 18.59 -4.54 2.14
CA VAL A 35 19.41 -4.70 0.94
C VAL A 35 20.29 -3.45 0.76
N VAL A 36 21.61 -3.64 0.86
CA VAL A 36 22.58 -2.62 0.49
C VAL A 36 22.62 -2.58 -1.03
N ASP A 37 22.26 -1.43 -1.60
CA ASP A 37 22.08 -1.21 -3.05
C ASP A 37 21.00 -2.13 -3.67
N PRO A 38 19.70 -1.88 -3.35
CA PRO A 38 18.61 -2.68 -3.91
C PRO A 38 18.57 -2.59 -5.44
N PRO A 39 18.15 -3.67 -6.13
CA PRO A 39 17.99 -3.67 -7.57
C PRO A 39 16.94 -2.64 -8.01
N GLU A 40 17.01 -2.22 -9.27
CA GLU A 40 15.93 -1.42 -9.88
C GLU A 40 14.73 -2.32 -10.13
N GLY A 41 13.53 -1.82 -9.80
CA GLY A 41 12.28 -2.57 -9.98
C GLY A 41 11.87 -3.42 -8.77
N VAL A 42 10.91 -4.30 -9.00
CA VAL A 42 10.38 -5.21 -7.97
C VAL A 42 11.40 -6.30 -7.65
N TYR A 43 11.60 -6.59 -6.37
CA TYR A 43 12.48 -7.70 -5.95
C TYR A 43 12.04 -8.37 -4.65
N VAL A 44 12.45 -9.61 -4.41
CA VAL A 44 12.11 -10.34 -3.18
C VAL A 44 12.90 -9.76 -1.99
N PRO A 45 12.25 -9.16 -0.98
CA PRO A 45 12.93 -8.56 0.17
C PRO A 45 13.60 -9.63 1.06
N PRO A 46 14.53 -9.21 1.94
CA PRO A 46 15.28 -10.10 2.83
C PRO A 46 14.45 -10.71 3.95
N HIS A 47 13.25 -10.19 4.20
CA HIS A 47 12.35 -10.70 5.22
C HIS A 47 10.88 -10.48 4.84
N ALA A 48 10.01 -11.26 5.47
CA ALA A 48 8.57 -11.15 5.41
C ALA A 48 8.04 -11.01 6.84
N ASP A 49 7.47 -9.85 7.14
CA ASP A 49 6.81 -9.60 8.42
C ASP A 49 5.33 -10.00 8.38
N GLY A 50 4.84 -10.50 9.51
CA GLY A 50 3.44 -10.69 9.81
C GLY A 50 2.80 -9.43 10.36
N MET A 51 1.55 -9.55 10.81
CA MET A 51 0.80 -8.46 11.43
C MET A 51 -0.26 -9.02 12.37
N VAL A 52 -0.72 -8.18 13.29
CA VAL A 52 -1.92 -8.40 14.09
C VAL A 52 -3.06 -7.55 13.57
N THR A 53 -4.29 -8.05 13.71
CA THR A 53 -5.51 -7.30 13.40
C THR A 53 -6.15 -6.87 14.71
N TYR A 54 -6.24 -5.57 14.93
CA TYR A 54 -6.89 -5.00 16.11
C TYR A 54 -8.41 -4.97 15.98
N GLY A 55 -8.94 -4.76 14.77
CA GLY A 55 -10.36 -4.81 14.54
C GLY A 55 -10.76 -4.37 13.14
N THR A 56 -12.04 -4.54 12.84
CA THR A 56 -12.65 -4.09 11.60
C THR A 56 -13.96 -3.35 11.90
N ALA A 57 -14.35 -2.47 10.99
CA ALA A 57 -15.60 -1.73 11.03
C ALA A 57 -16.09 -1.48 9.60
N THR A 58 -17.40 -1.35 9.42
CA THR A 58 -18.00 -0.95 8.15
C THR A 58 -18.76 0.34 8.33
N ALA A 59 -18.43 1.39 7.55
CA ALA A 59 -19.10 2.68 7.61
C ALA A 59 -18.95 3.45 6.30
N GLY A 60 -19.99 4.19 5.90
CA GLY A 60 -19.97 5.04 4.70
C GLY A 60 -19.60 4.27 3.43
N GLY A 61 -20.16 3.07 3.22
CA GLY A 61 -19.84 2.23 2.06
C GLY A 61 -18.43 1.62 2.07
N ARG A 62 -17.71 1.69 3.20
CA ARG A 62 -16.33 1.18 3.30
C ARG A 62 -16.20 0.09 4.34
N GLU A 63 -15.44 -0.96 4.03
CA GLU A 63 -14.85 -1.88 5.00
C GLU A 63 -13.48 -1.31 5.44
N ILE A 64 -13.32 -1.15 6.74
CA ILE A 64 -12.16 -0.53 7.37
C ILE A 64 -11.54 -1.54 8.33
N GLY A 65 -10.23 -1.79 8.21
CA GLY A 65 -9.46 -2.63 9.11
C GLY A 65 -8.37 -1.84 9.79
N LEU A 66 -8.10 -2.12 11.07
CA LEU A 66 -6.96 -1.60 11.82
C LEU A 66 -6.02 -2.74 12.17
N LEU A 67 -4.75 -2.58 11.80
CA LEU A 67 -3.73 -3.62 11.91
C LEU A 67 -2.43 -3.02 12.43
N ALA A 68 -1.54 -3.86 12.93
CA ALA A 68 -0.20 -3.44 13.35
C ALA A 68 0.86 -4.51 13.08
N SER A 69 2.08 -4.07 12.86
CA SER A 69 3.28 -4.91 12.86
C SER A 69 4.39 -4.24 13.66
N ARG A 70 5.56 -4.86 13.70
CA ARG A 70 6.78 -4.20 14.18
C ARG A 70 7.04 -2.93 13.36
N PRO A 71 7.58 -1.85 13.95
CA PRO A 71 8.03 -0.69 13.21
C PRO A 71 9.06 -1.09 12.15
N HIS A 72 8.88 -0.64 10.92
CA HIS A 72 9.84 -0.83 9.83
C HIS A 72 10.12 0.46 9.06
N SER A 73 11.23 0.49 8.34
CA SER A 73 11.52 1.57 7.40
C SER A 73 10.63 1.45 6.16
N PHE A 74 10.27 2.59 5.60
CA PHE A 74 9.55 2.70 4.34
C PHE A 74 10.02 3.94 3.58
N TRP A 75 9.63 4.07 2.32
CA TRP A 75 10.06 5.16 1.44
C TRP A 75 8.86 5.97 0.99
N ILE A 76 8.79 7.23 1.45
CA ILE A 76 7.78 8.18 1.00
C ILE A 76 8.14 8.61 -0.41
N VAL A 77 7.18 8.48 -1.34
CA VAL A 77 7.31 8.94 -2.72
C VAL A 77 6.66 10.31 -2.84
N ALA A 78 7.37 11.26 -3.43
CA ALA A 78 6.86 12.58 -3.80
C ALA A 78 7.39 12.90 -5.20
N ASP A 79 6.48 13.08 -6.15
CA ASP A 79 6.80 13.12 -7.58
C ASP A 79 7.58 11.85 -7.98
N ALA A 80 8.84 11.99 -8.41
CA ALA A 80 9.74 10.87 -8.73
C ALA A 80 10.82 10.64 -7.65
N GLU A 81 10.81 11.41 -6.56
CA GLU A 81 11.79 11.29 -5.48
C GLU A 81 11.30 10.38 -4.35
N ARG A 82 12.22 9.62 -3.76
CA ARG A 82 11.95 8.77 -2.61
C ARG A 82 12.73 9.21 -1.38
N ASN A 83 12.05 9.33 -0.26
CA ASN A 83 12.63 9.70 1.03
C ASN A 83 12.40 8.59 2.05
N ARG A 84 13.48 8.05 2.60
CA ARG A 84 13.41 6.99 3.60
C ARG A 84 12.91 7.55 4.94
N ALA A 85 11.88 6.92 5.49
CA ALA A 85 11.41 7.10 6.84
C ALA A 85 12.07 6.07 7.76
N ASP A 86 12.96 6.52 8.65
CA ASP A 86 13.67 5.66 9.59
C ASP A 86 12.85 5.31 10.84
N ILE A 87 13.09 4.12 11.36
CA ILE A 87 12.60 3.69 12.66
C ILE A 87 13.27 4.53 13.75
N ARG A 88 12.49 4.99 14.73
CA ARG A 88 12.97 5.77 15.87
C ARG A 88 12.62 5.02 17.14
N SER A 89 13.38 5.25 18.21
CA SER A 89 13.19 4.58 19.51
C SER A 89 11.83 4.83 20.19
N ARG A 90 11.06 5.79 19.68
CA ARG A 90 9.71 6.11 20.14
C ARG A 90 8.61 5.40 19.36
N HIS A 91 8.95 4.68 18.29
CA HIS A 91 7.95 3.96 17.50
C HIS A 91 7.73 2.61 18.15
N ASP A 92 6.47 2.32 18.49
CA ASP A 92 6.09 1.07 19.14
C ASP A 92 5.48 0.09 18.13
N VAL A 93 4.71 0.62 17.17
CA VAL A 93 4.10 -0.18 16.09
C VAL A 93 4.26 0.50 14.74
N HIS A 94 4.28 -0.29 13.68
CA HIS A 94 3.82 0.18 12.38
C HIS A 94 2.31 0.00 12.33
N LEU A 95 1.56 1.08 12.48
CA LEU A 95 0.10 1.06 12.47
C LEU A 95 -0.39 1.14 11.03
N MET A 96 -1.29 0.25 10.65
CA MET A 96 -1.85 0.16 9.31
C MET A 96 -3.37 0.23 9.33
N ALA A 97 -3.95 0.82 8.29
CA ALA A 97 -5.37 0.80 8.03
C ALA A 97 -5.65 0.34 6.60
N THR A 98 -6.61 -0.58 6.44
CA THR A 98 -7.18 -0.90 5.12
C THR A 98 -8.48 -0.14 4.95
N VAL A 99 -8.71 0.43 3.76
CA VAL A 99 -9.99 1.04 3.39
C VAL A 99 -10.42 0.47 2.05
N ARG A 100 -11.51 -0.28 2.05
CA ARG A 100 -12.04 -0.97 0.88
C ARG A 100 -13.48 -0.59 0.65
N ASP A 101 -13.91 -0.60 -0.59
CA ASP A 101 -15.31 -0.53 -0.95
C ASP A 101 -16.02 -1.78 -0.40
N ALA A 102 -17.10 -1.58 0.34
CA ALA A 102 -17.76 -2.65 1.07
C ALA A 102 -18.47 -3.67 0.16
N GLU A 103 -18.80 -3.29 -1.09
CA GLU A 103 -19.50 -4.15 -2.04
C GLU A 103 -18.51 -4.96 -2.91
N THR A 104 -17.41 -4.35 -3.33
CA THR A 104 -16.48 -4.92 -4.31
C THR A 104 -15.16 -5.39 -3.71
N GLY A 105 -14.83 -4.94 -2.49
CA GLY A 105 -13.53 -5.17 -1.85
C GLY A 105 -12.38 -4.37 -2.47
N THR A 106 -12.66 -3.45 -3.40
CA THR A 106 -11.65 -2.64 -4.07
C THR A 106 -11.06 -1.60 -3.12
N PHE A 107 -9.74 -1.37 -3.17
CA PHE A 107 -9.11 -0.29 -2.41
C PHE A 107 -9.74 1.07 -2.74
N VAL A 108 -10.01 1.87 -1.70
CA VAL A 108 -10.57 3.23 -1.85
C VAL A 108 -9.47 4.26 -1.62
N PRO A 109 -9.04 4.99 -2.67
CA PRO A 109 -8.11 6.11 -2.54
C PRO A 109 -8.76 7.26 -1.76
N ALA A 110 -8.19 7.62 -0.62
CA ALA A 110 -8.68 8.69 0.24
C ALA A 110 -7.55 9.19 1.16
N SER A 111 -7.81 10.29 1.88
CA SER A 111 -6.98 10.63 3.04
C SER A 111 -7.44 9.83 4.26
N VAL A 112 -6.49 9.36 5.08
CA VAL A 112 -6.77 8.65 6.33
C VAL A 112 -6.04 9.34 7.48
N ARG A 113 -6.78 9.68 8.53
CA ARG A 113 -6.25 10.26 9.77
C ARG A 113 -6.66 9.41 10.96
N THR A 114 -5.71 9.14 11.84
CA THR A 114 -5.94 8.42 13.10
C THR A 114 -5.75 9.36 14.28
N ALA A 115 -6.61 9.23 15.28
CA ALA A 115 -6.41 9.78 16.61
C ALA A 115 -6.52 8.65 17.63
N ILE A 116 -5.45 8.39 18.37
CA ILE A 116 -5.35 7.29 19.34
C ILE A 116 -5.41 7.88 20.73
N ARG A 117 -6.28 7.32 21.57
CA ARG A 117 -6.43 7.72 22.98
C ARG A 117 -6.28 6.52 23.89
N THR A 118 -5.72 6.76 25.08
CA THR A 118 -5.76 5.76 26.15
C THR A 118 -7.20 5.51 26.58
N ARG A 119 -7.50 4.27 26.96
CA ARG A 119 -8.79 3.91 27.53
C ARG A 119 -8.62 3.49 28.98
N GLY A 120 -9.16 4.30 29.90
CA GLY A 120 -9.20 3.96 31.32
C GLY A 120 -10.05 2.72 31.59
N ASP A 121 -9.72 1.99 32.67
CA ASP A 121 -10.54 0.87 33.13
C ASP A 121 -11.85 1.42 33.71
N ALA A 122 -12.98 0.79 33.40
CA ALA A 122 -14.33 1.32 33.66
C ALA A 122 -14.66 1.50 35.16
N THR A 123 -13.75 1.11 36.06
CA THR A 123 -13.88 1.20 37.51
C THR A 123 -13.48 2.56 38.10
N ASP A 124 -12.73 3.39 37.37
CA ASP A 124 -12.44 4.75 37.84
C ASP A 124 -13.54 5.71 37.39
N SER A 125 -14.47 6.00 38.32
CA SER A 125 -15.51 7.03 38.16
C SER A 125 -14.95 8.46 38.19
N ARG A 126 -13.68 8.64 37.85
CA ARG A 126 -13.09 9.95 37.57
C ARG A 126 -13.12 10.15 36.08
N ASP A 127 -13.60 11.32 35.70
CA ASP A 127 -13.59 11.91 34.37
C ASP A 127 -12.13 12.16 33.91
N ASP A 128 -11.26 11.15 34.00
CA ASP A 128 -9.93 11.15 33.44
C ASP A 128 -10.11 11.03 31.94
N ALA A 129 -10.35 12.17 31.30
CA ALA A 129 -10.52 12.29 29.87
C ALA A 129 -9.41 11.51 29.17
N ALA A 130 -9.80 10.49 28.40
CA ALA A 130 -8.92 9.67 27.58
C ALA A 130 -7.84 10.55 26.92
N ALA A 131 -6.58 10.37 27.34
CA ALA A 131 -5.49 11.23 26.87
C ALA A 131 -5.17 10.86 25.42
N THR A 132 -5.10 11.86 24.53
CA THR A 132 -4.62 11.63 23.17
C THR A 132 -3.13 11.32 23.21
N VAL A 133 -2.78 10.13 22.75
CA VAL A 133 -1.40 9.62 22.66
C VAL A 133 -0.77 10.01 21.34
N ASP A 134 -1.54 9.90 20.26
CA ASP A 134 -1.08 10.22 18.92
C ASP A 134 -2.24 10.72 18.06
N GLU A 135 -1.97 11.69 17.19
CA GLU A 135 -2.89 12.11 16.13
C GLU A 135 -2.09 12.45 14.88
N ARG A 136 -2.34 11.73 13.77
CA ARG A 136 -1.61 11.91 12.52
C ARG A 136 -2.39 11.46 11.30
N SER A 137 -1.96 11.93 10.14
CA SER A 137 -2.35 11.34 8.86
C SER A 137 -1.46 10.15 8.53
N LEU A 138 -2.05 9.07 8.06
CA LEU A 138 -1.33 7.89 7.58
C LEU A 138 -0.97 8.08 6.12
N TRP A 139 0.21 7.59 5.72
CA TRP A 139 0.63 7.60 4.32
C TRP A 139 -0.14 6.53 3.56
N PRO A 140 -0.62 6.78 2.33
CA PRO A 140 -0.98 5.67 1.45
C PRO A 140 0.31 4.89 1.14
N MET A 141 0.26 3.57 1.16
CA MET A 141 1.43 2.69 1.04
C MET A 141 1.12 1.48 0.17
N LEU A 142 2.18 0.86 -0.37
CA LEU A 142 2.14 -0.39 -1.10
C LEU A 142 3.21 -1.35 -0.57
N SER A 143 2.80 -2.56 -0.17
CA SER A 143 3.72 -3.66 0.16
C SER A 143 3.39 -4.92 -0.64
N GLN A 144 4.38 -5.78 -0.84
CA GLN A 144 4.22 -7.02 -1.60
C GLN A 144 3.20 -7.96 -0.99
N ARG A 145 3.12 -8.05 0.34
CA ARG A 145 2.22 -9.01 0.99
C ARG A 145 0.83 -8.44 1.24
N MET A 146 0.69 -7.14 1.52
CA MET A 146 -0.59 -6.55 1.92
C MET A 146 -1.32 -5.85 0.76
N GLY A 147 -0.58 -5.44 -0.27
CA GLY A 147 -1.07 -4.56 -1.31
C GLY A 147 -1.29 -3.12 -0.80
N PRO A 148 -2.16 -2.34 -1.45
CA PRO A 148 -2.47 -0.97 -1.04
C PRO A 148 -3.10 -0.89 0.36
N HIS A 149 -2.54 -0.04 1.20
CA HIS A 149 -3.03 0.25 2.56
C HIS A 149 -2.62 1.67 2.98
N TYR A 150 -2.97 2.07 4.19
CA TYR A 150 -2.46 3.29 4.80
C TYR A 150 -1.62 2.93 6.01
N GLY A 151 -0.51 3.62 6.27
CA GLY A 151 0.30 3.32 7.45
C GLY A 151 1.30 4.39 7.86
N ASP A 152 1.76 4.29 9.10
CA ASP A 152 2.89 5.04 9.65
C ASP A 152 3.40 4.37 10.95
N ASN A 153 4.63 4.70 11.36
CA ASN A 153 5.19 4.25 12.63
C ASN A 153 4.71 5.13 13.80
N VAL A 154 3.99 4.55 14.75
CA VAL A 154 3.24 5.27 15.78
C VAL A 154 3.80 4.96 17.19
N PRO A 155 3.93 5.98 18.06
CA PRO A 155 4.19 5.79 19.48
C PRO A 155 2.92 5.38 20.23
N LEU A 156 3.07 4.55 21.24
CA LEU A 156 2.07 4.20 22.25
C LEU A 156 2.67 4.41 23.66
N GLU A 157 1.83 4.49 24.70
CA GLU A 157 2.28 4.75 26.08
C GLU A 157 2.40 3.44 26.88
N GLY A 158 2.99 2.41 26.26
CA GLY A 158 3.15 1.07 26.83
C GLY A 158 1.88 0.21 26.77
N ASP A 159 1.96 -0.97 27.38
CA ASP A 159 0.87 -1.96 27.34
C ASP A 159 -0.43 -1.40 27.92
N GLY A 160 -1.55 -1.64 27.25
CA GLY A 160 -2.83 -1.11 27.71
C GLY A 160 -3.95 -1.18 26.69
N ARG A 161 -5.07 -0.55 27.04
CA ARG A 161 -6.24 -0.42 26.18
C ARG A 161 -6.28 0.95 25.53
N TYR A 162 -6.63 0.98 24.27
CA TYR A 162 -6.66 2.17 23.44
C TYR A 162 -7.94 2.20 22.61
N THR A 163 -8.29 3.40 22.16
CA THR A 163 -9.32 3.62 21.14
C THR A 163 -8.69 4.40 20.00
N ALA A 164 -8.75 3.85 18.79
CA ALA A 164 -8.38 4.55 17.56
C ALA A 164 -9.65 5.10 16.89
N THR A 165 -9.75 6.43 16.79
CA THR A 165 -10.70 7.07 15.88
C THR A 165 -10.03 7.16 14.50
N ILE A 166 -10.60 6.50 13.50
CA ILE A 166 -10.11 6.50 12.11
C ILE A 166 -11.06 7.35 11.28
N ARG A 167 -10.56 8.46 10.75
CA ARG A 167 -11.29 9.36 9.85
C ARG A 167 -10.82 9.14 8.42
N ILE A 168 -11.76 8.89 7.52
CA ILE A 168 -11.52 8.63 6.10
C ILE A 168 -12.17 9.75 5.31
N GLY A 169 -11.37 10.50 4.57
CA GLY A 169 -11.85 11.57 3.70
C GLY A 169 -12.73 11.07 2.56
N ALA A 170 -13.36 12.01 1.85
CA ALA A 170 -14.00 11.73 0.58
C ALA A 170 -12.96 11.21 -0.44
N THR A 171 -13.33 10.18 -1.21
CA THR A 171 -12.54 9.79 -2.39
C THR A 171 -12.68 10.87 -3.46
N THR A 172 -11.59 11.10 -4.21
CA THR A 172 -11.64 11.88 -5.46
C THR A 172 -11.81 10.98 -6.68
N ALA A 173 -11.71 9.66 -6.51
CA ALA A 173 -11.94 8.70 -7.58
C ALA A 173 -13.43 8.50 -7.83
N ASP A 174 -13.81 8.45 -9.11
CA ASP A 174 -15.21 8.21 -9.50
C ASP A 174 -15.64 6.79 -9.13
N ALA A 175 -16.73 6.66 -8.37
CA ALA A 175 -17.34 5.37 -8.06
C ALA A 175 -18.35 4.99 -9.15
N ILE A 176 -18.19 3.82 -9.79
CA ILE A 176 -18.93 3.42 -10.99
C ILE A 176 -19.51 2.01 -10.85
N GLY A 177 -20.83 1.92 -10.98
CA GLY A 177 -21.61 0.70 -11.15
C GLY A 177 -21.42 -0.31 -10.02
N GLY A 178 -22.40 -0.49 -9.13
CA GLY A 178 -22.34 -1.51 -8.07
C GLY A 178 -21.23 -1.33 -7.02
N VAL A 179 -20.48 -0.22 -7.06
CA VAL A 179 -19.64 0.28 -5.97
C VAL A 179 -20.55 0.89 -4.90
N ALA A 180 -20.18 0.78 -3.63
CA ALA A 180 -21.00 1.27 -2.53
C ALA A 180 -21.23 2.79 -2.60
N ASP A 181 -22.40 3.23 -2.17
CA ASP A 181 -22.70 4.65 -2.02
C ASP A 181 -21.96 5.28 -0.84
N GLY A 182 -21.70 6.59 -0.91
CA GLY A 182 -21.17 7.39 0.19
C GLY A 182 -19.64 7.50 0.23
N LEU A 183 -18.93 6.98 -0.78
CA LEU A 183 -17.49 7.14 -0.92
C LEU A 183 -17.08 8.62 -1.11
N GLU A 184 -17.96 9.44 -1.66
CA GLU A 184 -17.78 10.88 -1.88
C GLU A 184 -17.93 11.72 -0.60
N THR A 185 -18.29 11.11 0.53
CA THR A 185 -18.47 11.79 1.82
C THR A 185 -17.45 11.27 2.83
N GLU A 186 -16.95 12.17 3.68
CA GLU A 186 -16.09 11.81 4.82
C GLU A 186 -16.84 10.88 5.79
N THR A 187 -16.15 9.89 6.34
CA THR A 187 -16.68 9.02 7.38
C THR A 187 -15.67 8.80 8.50
N SER A 188 -16.14 8.34 9.65
CA SER A 188 -15.29 8.04 10.80
C SER A 188 -15.78 6.79 11.53
N VAL A 189 -14.84 5.97 11.99
CA VAL A 189 -15.10 4.81 12.85
C VAL A 189 -14.22 4.87 14.10
N GLU A 190 -14.64 4.17 15.15
CA GLU A 190 -13.83 3.95 16.34
C GLU A 190 -13.58 2.46 16.51
N ILE A 191 -12.32 2.09 16.74
CA ILE A 191 -11.90 0.72 16.99
C ILE A 191 -11.16 0.70 18.33
N ASP A 192 -11.68 -0.09 19.26
CA ASP A 192 -11.05 -0.36 20.53
C ASP A 192 -10.07 -1.52 20.39
N PHE A 193 -8.88 -1.38 20.95
CA PHE A 193 -7.85 -2.42 20.89
C PHE A 193 -7.03 -2.48 22.16
N ALA A 194 -6.47 -3.66 22.42
CA ALA A 194 -5.42 -3.84 23.41
C ALA A 194 -4.09 -3.87 22.68
N PHE A 195 -3.08 -3.22 23.25
CA PHE A 195 -1.71 -3.31 22.79
C PHE A 195 -0.89 -3.96 23.90
N GLU A 196 -0.16 -5.01 23.53
CA GLU A 196 0.83 -5.66 24.35
C GLU A 196 2.15 -5.66 23.56
N THR A 197 3.22 -5.17 24.17
CA THR A 197 4.54 -5.09 23.54
C THR A 197 4.99 -6.48 23.09
N ASP A 198 4.81 -7.49 23.94
CA ASP A 198 5.16 -8.88 23.64
C ASP A 198 4.40 -9.41 22.41
N GLU A 199 3.13 -9.03 22.20
CA GLU A 199 2.35 -9.46 21.03
C GLU A 199 2.99 -8.96 19.72
N ILE A 200 3.43 -7.69 19.70
CA ILE A 200 4.11 -7.10 18.53
C ILE A 200 5.53 -7.65 18.38
N GLU A 201 6.24 -7.87 19.49
CA GLU A 201 7.55 -8.51 19.48
C GLU A 201 7.50 -9.99 19.10
N ASP A 202 6.35 -10.65 19.17
CA ASP A 202 6.13 -12.06 18.79
C ASP A 202 5.51 -12.23 17.39
N VAL A 203 5.10 -11.15 16.72
CA VAL A 203 4.61 -11.18 15.32
C VAL A 203 5.59 -11.99 14.45
N GLU A 204 5.12 -12.86 13.56
CA GLU A 204 6.05 -13.64 12.76
C GLU A 204 6.99 -12.73 11.94
N ARG A 205 8.29 -13.00 11.98
CA ARG A 205 9.28 -12.46 11.03
C ARG A 205 10.00 -13.63 10.42
N ARG A 206 9.84 -13.82 9.12
CA ARG A 206 10.51 -14.86 8.36
C ARG A 206 11.63 -14.23 7.54
N LEU A 207 12.85 -14.72 7.70
CA LEU A 207 13.96 -14.33 6.83
C LEU A 207 13.86 -15.08 5.50
N ILE A 208 14.25 -14.41 4.42
CA ILE A 208 14.34 -14.98 3.08
C ILE A 208 15.81 -15.21 2.75
N ASP A 209 16.16 -16.46 2.49
CA ASP A 209 17.52 -16.82 2.08
C ASP A 209 17.73 -16.65 0.56
N GLU A 210 18.98 -16.70 0.12
CA GLU A 210 19.33 -16.54 -1.31
C GLU A 210 18.75 -17.67 -2.18
N ASP A 211 18.66 -18.89 -1.66
CA ASP A 211 18.05 -20.03 -2.35
C ASP A 211 16.51 -19.98 -2.37
N GLU A 212 15.90 -19.06 -1.61
CA GLU A 212 14.48 -18.70 -1.68
C GLU A 212 14.23 -17.47 -2.58
N GLY A 213 15.26 -16.98 -3.28
CA GLY A 213 15.14 -15.91 -4.27
C GLY A 213 15.32 -14.50 -3.72
N ARG A 214 15.89 -14.32 -2.51
CA ARG A 214 16.20 -12.98 -1.97
C ARG A 214 16.96 -12.12 -3.01
N GLY A 215 16.42 -10.96 -3.34
CA GLY A 215 17.00 -10.03 -4.31
C GLY A 215 16.70 -10.34 -5.78
N GLU A 216 16.04 -11.46 -6.08
CA GLU A 216 15.58 -11.78 -7.44
C GLU A 216 14.40 -10.89 -7.83
N ALA A 217 14.23 -10.69 -9.15
CA ALA A 217 13.13 -9.92 -9.74
C ALA A 217 11.81 -10.69 -9.66
N ASP A 218 11.28 -10.78 -8.45
CA ASP A 218 9.99 -11.37 -8.10
C ASP A 218 9.38 -10.67 -6.87
N ALA A 219 8.15 -11.02 -6.50
CA ALA A 219 7.51 -10.52 -5.30
C ALA A 219 7.08 -11.66 -4.36
N LEU A 220 7.08 -11.38 -3.06
CA LEU A 220 6.46 -12.26 -2.09
C LEU A 220 4.95 -12.41 -2.36
N GLU A 221 4.46 -13.62 -2.10
CA GLU A 221 3.04 -13.92 -2.24
C GLU A 221 2.17 -13.03 -1.33
N PRO A 222 1.01 -12.57 -1.84
CA PRO A 222 0.02 -11.88 -1.05
C PRO A 222 -0.40 -12.68 0.19
N MET A 223 -0.56 -12.00 1.32
CA MET A 223 -1.21 -12.60 2.48
C MET A 223 -2.72 -12.76 2.23
N GLY A 224 -3.36 -13.73 2.86
CA GLY A 224 -4.75 -14.12 2.56
C GLY A 224 -5.81 -13.00 2.68
N HIS A 225 -5.51 -11.91 3.38
CA HIS A 225 -6.38 -10.74 3.50
C HIS A 225 -5.97 -9.56 2.63
N ALA A 226 -4.96 -9.68 1.75
CA ALA A 226 -4.48 -8.59 0.90
C ALA A 226 -5.52 -8.11 -0.11
N VAL A 227 -5.46 -6.82 -0.48
CA VAL A 227 -6.34 -6.25 -1.51
C VAL A 227 -6.09 -6.99 -2.82
N GLY A 228 -7.14 -7.54 -3.44
CA GLY A 228 -7.04 -8.18 -4.76
C GLY A 228 -6.63 -9.66 -4.77
N ALA A 229 -6.29 -10.27 -3.62
CA ALA A 229 -6.01 -11.71 -3.53
C ALA A 229 -7.20 -12.56 -4.04
N GLU A 230 -8.43 -12.10 -3.78
CA GLU A 230 -9.68 -12.73 -4.21
C GLU A 230 -10.12 -12.36 -5.64
N ASN A 231 -9.52 -11.32 -6.25
CA ASN A 231 -9.82 -10.89 -7.63
C ASN A 231 -8.90 -11.54 -8.67
N SER A 232 -7.89 -12.31 -8.25
CA SER A 232 -7.03 -13.09 -9.15
C SER A 232 -7.81 -14.10 -10.00
N ASP A 233 -8.92 -14.61 -9.47
CA ASP A 233 -9.86 -15.54 -10.14
C ASP A 233 -10.86 -14.82 -11.07
N LYS A 234 -10.95 -13.48 -10.98
CA LYS A 234 -11.76 -12.64 -11.89
C LYS A 234 -11.01 -12.17 -13.13
N ARG A 235 -9.73 -12.56 -13.30
CA ARG A 235 -8.97 -12.36 -14.55
C ARG A 235 -9.71 -12.89 -15.79
N ASP A 236 -10.60 -13.87 -15.60
CA ASP A 236 -11.38 -14.54 -16.65
C ASP A 236 -12.76 -13.90 -16.95
N ARG A 237 -13.10 -12.75 -16.35
CA ARG A 237 -14.32 -12.00 -16.72
C ARG A 237 -14.04 -10.76 -17.56
N GLU A 238 -13.09 -10.86 -18.50
CA GLU A 238 -13.01 -9.95 -19.63
C GLU A 238 -14.11 -10.29 -20.66
N SER A 239 -15.35 -9.88 -20.37
CA SER A 239 -16.43 -9.85 -21.36
C SER A 239 -16.79 -8.41 -21.78
N ALA A 240 -15.84 -7.49 -21.68
CA ALA A 240 -15.87 -6.17 -22.31
C ALA A 240 -14.63 -6.06 -23.20
N ALA A 241 -14.73 -5.38 -24.35
CA ALA A 241 -13.72 -5.38 -25.41
C ALA A 241 -12.35 -4.82 -24.93
N THR A 242 -11.47 -5.70 -24.42
CA THR A 242 -10.08 -5.35 -24.13
C THR A 242 -9.40 -4.95 -25.44
N LEU A 243 -8.89 -3.72 -25.49
CA LEU A 243 -8.17 -3.17 -26.63
C LEU A 243 -6.73 -3.69 -26.68
N GLY A 244 -6.12 -3.94 -25.52
CA GLY A 244 -4.77 -4.46 -25.44
C GLY A 244 -4.21 -4.45 -24.02
N ARG A 245 -3.02 -5.06 -23.89
CA ARG A 245 -2.21 -5.01 -22.68
C ARG A 245 -0.75 -4.74 -23.04
N ALA A 246 -0.04 -4.07 -22.15
CA ALA A 246 1.39 -3.81 -22.27
C ALA A 246 2.01 -3.69 -20.88
N THR A 247 3.31 -3.94 -20.78
CA THR A 247 4.05 -3.92 -19.51
C THR A 247 5.26 -3.00 -19.63
N SER A 248 5.49 -2.16 -18.62
CA SER A 248 6.74 -1.40 -18.46
C SER A 248 7.03 -1.17 -16.97
N ALA A 249 8.30 -1.17 -16.58
CA ALA A 249 8.78 -0.99 -15.21
C ALA A 249 7.94 -1.72 -14.14
N ASP A 250 7.70 -3.02 -14.35
CA ASP A 250 6.92 -3.90 -13.48
C ASP A 250 5.44 -3.52 -13.29
N VAL A 251 4.91 -2.66 -14.18
CA VAL A 251 3.50 -2.28 -14.28
C VAL A 251 2.88 -2.91 -15.52
N GLU A 252 1.79 -3.66 -15.35
CA GLU A 252 0.88 -4.04 -16.43
C GLU A 252 -0.21 -2.97 -16.60
N TYR A 253 -0.34 -2.48 -17.83
CA TYR A 253 -1.43 -1.64 -18.28
C TYR A 253 -2.37 -2.47 -19.14
N ALA A 254 -3.66 -2.46 -18.82
CA ALA A 254 -4.70 -3.08 -19.64
C ALA A 254 -5.74 -2.04 -20.02
N ALA A 255 -5.98 -1.87 -21.32
CA ALA A 255 -6.94 -0.93 -21.86
C ALA A 255 -8.23 -1.65 -22.29
N THR A 256 -9.38 -1.12 -21.89
CA THR A 256 -10.70 -1.68 -22.19
C THR A 256 -11.61 -0.56 -22.67
N LEU A 257 -12.36 -0.82 -23.75
CA LEU A 257 -13.43 0.07 -24.18
C LEU A 257 -14.75 -0.40 -23.57
N LEU A 258 -15.41 0.48 -22.83
CA LEU A 258 -16.69 0.23 -22.18
C LEU A 258 -17.80 0.96 -22.95
N ASP A 259 -18.88 0.26 -23.27
CA ASP A 259 -20.05 0.89 -23.88
C ASP A 259 -20.69 1.92 -22.93
N GLY A 260 -21.30 2.97 -23.48
CA GLY A 260 -21.84 4.11 -22.72
C GLY A 260 -22.87 3.72 -21.65
N ASP A 261 -23.74 2.74 -21.93
CA ASP A 261 -24.73 2.20 -20.97
C ASP A 261 -24.08 1.46 -19.79
N ALA A 262 -22.86 0.97 -19.97
CA ALA A 262 -22.13 0.22 -18.96
C ALA A 262 -21.31 1.15 -18.04
N ALA A 263 -21.29 2.45 -18.28
CA ALA A 263 -20.68 3.47 -17.45
C ALA A 263 -21.78 4.19 -16.64
N ASP A 264 -22.31 3.52 -15.61
CA ASP A 264 -23.53 3.82 -14.82
C ASP A 264 -23.63 5.23 -14.18
N ARG A 265 -22.71 6.16 -14.47
CA ARG A 265 -22.74 7.56 -14.02
C ARG A 265 -22.33 8.59 -15.08
N SER A 266 -21.94 8.16 -16.28
CA SER A 266 -21.70 9.05 -17.42
C SER A 266 -23.05 9.43 -18.03
N GLU A 267 -23.50 10.68 -17.93
CA GLU A 267 -24.64 11.20 -18.71
C GLU A 267 -24.36 11.25 -20.24
N THR A 268 -23.33 10.56 -20.71
CA THR A 268 -22.92 10.57 -22.11
C THR A 268 -23.08 9.18 -22.71
N ASP A 269 -23.83 9.09 -23.82
CA ASP A 269 -23.94 7.92 -24.72
C ASP A 269 -22.60 7.55 -25.39
N ARG A 270 -21.47 8.04 -24.85
CA ARG A 270 -20.14 7.88 -25.43
C ARG A 270 -19.44 6.69 -24.77
N PRO A 271 -18.69 5.89 -25.54
CA PRO A 271 -17.86 4.86 -24.97
C PRO A 271 -16.79 5.47 -24.05
N VAL A 272 -16.36 4.70 -23.07
CA VAL A 272 -15.34 5.09 -22.08
C VAL A 272 -14.13 4.20 -22.27
N LEU A 273 -12.96 4.81 -22.48
CA LEU A 273 -11.69 4.11 -22.35
C LEU A 273 -11.37 4.00 -20.86
N ALA A 274 -11.18 2.78 -20.38
CA ALA A 274 -10.71 2.49 -19.03
C ALA A 274 -9.36 1.78 -19.10
N VAL A 275 -8.44 2.16 -18.24
CA VAL A 275 -7.09 1.61 -18.15
C VAL A 275 -6.83 1.19 -16.71
N THR A 276 -6.48 -0.08 -16.50
CA THR A 276 -6.00 -0.54 -15.19
C THR A 276 -4.47 -0.52 -15.20
N ALA A 277 -3.85 0.09 -14.19
CA ALA A 277 -2.42 -0.01 -13.93
C ALA A 277 -2.20 -0.89 -12.70
N ARG A 278 -1.48 -2.00 -12.86
CA ARG A 278 -1.30 -3.00 -11.81
C ARG A 278 0.13 -3.51 -11.73
N THR A 279 0.58 -3.86 -10.53
CA THR A 279 1.89 -4.53 -10.36
C THR A 279 1.90 -5.87 -11.11
N VAL A 280 2.97 -6.19 -11.83
CA VAL A 280 3.07 -7.45 -12.62
C VAL A 280 2.93 -8.71 -11.74
N HIS A 281 3.60 -8.76 -10.59
CA HIS A 281 3.66 -9.98 -9.78
C HIS A 281 2.35 -10.28 -9.02
N ASN A 282 1.80 -9.26 -8.33
CA ASN A 282 0.66 -9.43 -7.42
C ASN A 282 -0.66 -8.83 -7.93
N ALA A 283 -0.66 -8.25 -9.13
CA ALA A 283 -1.81 -7.57 -9.74
C ALA A 283 -2.47 -6.48 -8.85
N TYR A 284 -1.71 -5.89 -7.93
CA TYR A 284 -2.22 -4.81 -7.07
C TYR A 284 -2.44 -3.54 -7.88
N PRO A 285 -3.55 -2.81 -7.64
CA PRO A 285 -3.77 -1.56 -8.32
C PRO A 285 -2.76 -0.51 -7.85
N LEU A 286 -2.48 0.44 -8.74
CA LEU A 286 -1.56 1.54 -8.51
C LEU A 286 -2.32 2.87 -8.47
N PRO A 287 -2.88 3.26 -7.30
CA PRO A 287 -3.64 4.49 -7.14
C PRO A 287 -2.76 5.73 -7.02
N PHE A 288 -3.38 6.91 -7.07
CA PHE A 288 -2.72 8.21 -6.92
C PHE A 288 -1.61 8.46 -7.97
N ALA A 289 -1.72 7.85 -9.14
CA ALA A 289 -0.94 8.16 -10.33
C ALA A 289 -1.70 9.13 -11.26
N SER A 290 -0.98 9.75 -12.19
CA SER A 290 -1.57 10.51 -13.31
C SER A 290 -1.24 9.79 -14.61
N LEU A 291 -2.28 9.44 -15.38
CA LEU A 291 -2.13 8.77 -16.66
C LEU A 291 -2.76 9.61 -17.77
N SER A 292 -2.12 9.60 -18.93
CA SER A 292 -2.73 10.09 -20.17
C SER A 292 -2.79 8.97 -21.21
N ALA A 293 -3.72 9.11 -22.15
CA ALA A 293 -3.87 8.19 -23.28
C ALA A 293 -3.81 8.98 -24.58
N ALA A 294 -3.14 8.44 -25.58
CA ALA A 294 -3.06 9.03 -26.91
C ALA A 294 -3.29 7.99 -27.99
N VAL A 295 -4.03 8.36 -29.03
CA VAL A 295 -4.31 7.50 -30.17
C VAL A 295 -3.56 8.02 -31.38
N SER A 296 -2.97 7.11 -32.15
CA SER A 296 -2.25 7.42 -33.39
C SER A 296 -2.89 6.72 -34.60
N ARG A 297 -2.67 7.30 -35.78
CA ARG A 297 -3.02 6.71 -37.08
C ARG A 297 -1.84 6.89 -38.04
N GLY A 298 -1.28 5.80 -38.55
CA GLY A 298 -0.16 5.85 -39.48
C GLY A 298 1.07 6.57 -38.89
N GLY A 299 1.27 6.45 -37.57
CA GLY A 299 2.35 7.10 -36.83
C GLY A 299 2.14 8.57 -36.49
N GLU A 300 0.99 9.17 -36.83
CA GLU A 300 0.62 10.52 -36.42
C GLU A 300 -0.37 10.49 -35.26
N ARG A 301 -0.09 11.24 -34.18
CA ARG A 301 -0.98 11.36 -33.02
C ARG A 301 -2.22 12.17 -33.39
N VAL A 302 -3.39 11.53 -33.32
CA VAL A 302 -4.67 12.14 -33.72
C VAL A 302 -5.48 12.68 -32.53
N ALA A 303 -5.28 12.13 -31.32
CA ALA A 303 -5.92 12.59 -30.10
C ALA A 303 -5.09 12.24 -28.86
N SER A 304 -5.31 13.00 -27.78
CA SER A 304 -4.78 12.70 -26.45
C SER A 304 -5.72 13.22 -25.36
N ALA A 305 -5.85 12.49 -24.26
CA ALA A 305 -6.68 12.86 -23.12
C ALA A 305 -6.04 12.43 -21.80
N GLN A 306 -6.26 13.20 -20.75
CA GLN A 306 -5.98 12.77 -19.38
C GLN A 306 -7.03 11.75 -18.93
N LEU A 307 -6.61 10.80 -18.10
CA LEU A 307 -7.47 9.78 -17.53
C LEU A 307 -7.76 10.11 -16.06
N GLU A 308 -9.03 10.09 -15.69
CA GLU A 308 -9.50 10.36 -14.32
C GLU A 308 -9.52 9.06 -13.52
N GLU A 309 -9.04 9.11 -12.28
CA GLU A 309 -9.01 7.97 -11.37
C GLU A 309 -10.43 7.52 -11.00
N ALA A 310 -10.69 6.22 -11.00
CA ALA A 310 -12.01 5.65 -10.76
C ALA A 310 -11.95 4.27 -10.06
N ILE A 311 -13.04 3.93 -9.39
CA ILE A 311 -13.35 2.61 -8.86
C ILE A 311 -14.56 2.09 -9.64
N ASP A 312 -14.39 0.98 -10.35
CA ASP A 312 -15.44 0.32 -11.14
C ASP A 312 -15.68 -1.08 -10.60
N ALA A 313 -16.91 -1.51 -10.33
CA ALA A 313 -17.11 -2.85 -9.75
C ALA A 313 -16.66 -4.01 -10.66
N ARG A 314 -16.50 -3.78 -11.97
CA ARG A 314 -16.02 -4.79 -12.91
C ARG A 314 -14.50 -4.81 -13.01
N LEU A 315 -13.89 -3.62 -13.07
CA LEU A 315 -12.45 -3.46 -13.31
C LEU A 315 -11.63 -3.25 -12.03
N GLY A 316 -12.29 -3.00 -10.90
CA GLY A 316 -11.63 -2.49 -9.69
C GLY A 316 -11.16 -1.05 -9.89
N HIS A 317 -9.99 -0.73 -9.34
CA HIS A 317 -9.36 0.56 -9.52
C HIS A 317 -8.83 0.71 -10.96
N CYS A 318 -9.14 1.84 -11.60
CA CYS A 318 -8.80 2.14 -12.98
C CYS A 318 -8.70 3.65 -13.23
N TYR A 319 -8.27 4.02 -14.43
CA TYR A 319 -8.19 5.38 -14.94
C TYR A 319 -9.02 5.48 -16.21
N ARG A 320 -9.85 6.51 -16.37
CA ARG A 320 -10.85 6.56 -17.44
C ARG A 320 -11.02 7.90 -18.12
N THR A 321 -11.49 7.87 -19.36
CA THR A 321 -11.90 9.06 -20.09
C THR A 321 -12.99 8.72 -21.12
N ALA A 322 -13.90 9.65 -21.37
CA ALA A 322 -14.90 9.49 -22.42
C ALA A 322 -14.23 9.66 -23.79
N VAL A 323 -14.53 8.75 -24.72
CA VAL A 323 -13.94 8.73 -26.06
C VAL A 323 -15.00 9.02 -27.11
N ASP A 324 -14.65 9.82 -28.11
CA ASP A 324 -15.45 9.92 -29.34
C ASP A 324 -15.19 8.65 -30.19
N PRO A 325 -16.22 7.83 -30.50
CA PRO A 325 -16.05 6.60 -31.26
C PRO A 325 -15.25 6.78 -32.57
N SER A 326 -15.42 7.94 -33.23
CA SER A 326 -14.75 8.23 -34.51
C SER A 326 -13.23 8.35 -34.40
N LEU A 327 -12.69 8.52 -33.19
CA LEU A 327 -11.25 8.53 -32.94
C LEU A 327 -10.62 7.15 -33.04
N LEU A 328 -11.39 6.08 -32.80
CA LEU A 328 -10.91 4.70 -32.88
C LEU A 328 -11.02 4.14 -34.30
N ASP A 329 -11.87 4.73 -35.14
CA ASP A 329 -12.04 4.30 -36.53
C ASP A 329 -10.72 4.40 -37.31
N GLY A 330 -10.11 3.27 -37.64
CA GLY A 330 -8.85 3.22 -38.37
C GLY A 330 -7.65 3.81 -37.62
N ALA A 331 -7.72 3.91 -36.29
CA ALA A 331 -6.53 4.05 -35.46
C ALA A 331 -5.75 2.73 -35.43
N ASP A 332 -4.42 2.80 -35.33
CA ASP A 332 -3.55 1.62 -35.32
C ASP A 332 -2.74 1.47 -34.02
N GLU A 333 -2.71 2.51 -33.17
CA GLU A 333 -1.94 2.49 -31.92
C GLU A 333 -2.63 3.30 -30.81
N LEU A 334 -2.59 2.75 -29.59
CA LEU A 334 -2.94 3.42 -28.33
C LEU A 334 -1.68 3.49 -27.45
N ALA A 335 -1.26 4.69 -27.11
CA ALA A 335 -0.22 4.95 -26.13
C ALA A 335 -0.84 5.31 -24.77
N ILE A 336 -0.31 4.74 -23.69
CA ILE A 336 -0.62 5.12 -22.32
C ILE A 336 0.66 5.67 -21.69
N ASP A 337 0.61 6.90 -21.22
CA ASP A 337 1.73 7.61 -20.61
C ASP A 337 1.49 7.73 -19.10
N LEU A 338 2.45 7.30 -18.29
CA LEU A 338 2.50 7.55 -16.85
C LEU A 338 3.16 8.90 -16.59
N GLU A 339 2.35 9.93 -16.44
CA GLU A 339 2.81 11.32 -16.27
C GLU A 339 3.37 11.57 -14.86
N THR A 340 2.76 10.94 -13.87
CA THR A 340 3.21 10.99 -12.47
C THR A 340 3.09 9.60 -11.88
N PRO A 341 4.16 9.04 -11.30
CA PRO A 341 4.13 7.71 -10.74
C PRO A 341 3.15 7.62 -9.56
N PRO A 342 2.71 6.41 -9.17
CA PRO A 342 1.78 6.22 -8.06
C PRO A 342 2.33 6.83 -6.77
N GLN A 343 1.68 7.88 -6.27
CA GLN A 343 2.07 8.66 -5.08
C GLN A 343 1.73 7.92 -3.78
N VAL A 344 2.23 6.70 -3.65
CA VAL A 344 2.13 5.88 -2.44
C VAL A 344 3.52 5.59 -1.88
N ALA A 345 3.67 5.50 -0.56
CA ALA A 345 4.91 5.07 0.04
C ALA A 345 5.19 3.59 -0.31
N ARG A 346 6.45 3.21 -0.33
CA ARG A 346 6.91 1.86 -0.66
C ARG A 346 7.49 1.18 0.56
N HIS A 347 7.12 -0.08 0.77
CA HIS A 347 7.87 -0.97 1.66
C HIS A 347 9.05 -1.59 0.91
N GLU A 348 9.96 -2.21 1.67
CA GLU A 348 11.10 -2.93 1.11
C GLU A 348 10.64 -4.01 0.11
N GLY A 349 11.39 -4.16 -0.99
CA GLY A 349 11.02 -4.97 -2.15
C GLY A 349 10.27 -4.20 -3.24
N TYR A 350 9.77 -2.99 -2.94
CA TYR A 350 9.12 -2.09 -3.89
C TYR A 350 9.71 -0.67 -3.87
N GLU A 351 10.70 -0.38 -3.03
CA GLU A 351 11.22 0.97 -2.81
C GLU A 351 11.92 1.61 -4.00
N THR A 352 12.32 0.80 -4.98
CA THR A 352 12.89 1.23 -6.26
C THR A 352 11.92 1.09 -7.43
N ALA A 353 10.72 0.55 -7.21
CA ALA A 353 9.76 0.21 -8.25
C ALA A 353 8.70 1.32 -8.49
N PHE A 354 8.21 1.38 -9.73
CA PHE A 354 7.10 2.25 -10.16
C PHE A 354 7.38 3.74 -9.92
N LEU A 355 8.59 4.20 -10.24
CA LEU A 355 9.04 5.59 -10.01
C LEU A 355 9.21 6.39 -11.31
N GLU A 356 9.54 5.72 -12.42
CA GLU A 356 9.81 6.37 -13.68
C GLU A 356 8.55 6.47 -14.53
N GLY A 357 8.35 7.62 -15.16
CA GLY A 357 7.25 7.86 -16.08
C GLY A 357 7.52 7.13 -17.39
N ASP A 358 6.80 6.04 -17.60
CA ASP A 358 6.92 5.22 -18.80
C ASP A 358 5.75 5.42 -19.76
N SER A 359 6.04 5.26 -21.05
CA SER A 359 5.04 5.21 -22.11
C SER A 359 4.96 3.77 -22.63
N VAL A 360 3.76 3.21 -22.67
CA VAL A 360 3.50 1.91 -23.29
C VAL A 360 2.60 2.07 -24.49
N THR A 361 2.92 1.36 -25.58
CA THR A 361 2.14 1.36 -26.81
C THR A 361 1.48 0.00 -27.02
N MET A 362 0.20 0.02 -27.36
CA MET A 362 -0.59 -1.15 -27.72
C MET A 362 -1.02 -1.00 -29.18
N ALA A 363 -0.83 -2.06 -29.97
CA ALA A 363 -1.40 -2.12 -31.31
C ALA A 363 -2.92 -2.23 -31.19
N LEU A 364 -3.65 -1.35 -31.88
CA LEU A 364 -5.08 -1.48 -32.03
C LEU A 364 -5.34 -2.33 -33.27
N ASP A 365 -6.09 -3.41 -33.12
CA ASP A 365 -6.55 -4.17 -34.27
C ASP A 365 -7.46 -3.26 -35.12
N ALA A 366 -7.05 -3.01 -36.35
CA ALA A 366 -7.91 -2.33 -37.31
C ALA A 366 -9.17 -3.20 -37.52
N PRO A 367 -10.39 -2.65 -37.37
CA PRO A 367 -11.62 -3.41 -37.52
C PRO A 367 -11.81 -4.01 -38.91
#